data_AF-A0AAP5H3Z8-F1
#
_entry.id   AF-A0AAP5H3Z8-F1
#
_cell.length_a   1.000
_cell.length_b   1.000
_cell.length_c   1.000
_cell.angle_alpha   90.00
_cell.angle_beta   90.00
_cell.angle_gamma   90.00
#
_symmetry.space_group_name_H-M   'P 1'
#
loop_
_entity.id
_entity.type
_entity.pdbx_description
1 polymer ?
#
loop_
_entity_poly.entity_id
_entity_poly.type
_entity_poly.pdbx_seq_one_letter_code
_entity_poly.pdbx_strand_id
1 'polypeptide(L)'
;MMDDIEVKEGSTEEVQESLQDKPEDQSQDKPEDKPQEKIIVQVGGKNYEIVQNHKEGWNAEVFRDRYSEVLERYDYIIGDWGYSQLRLKGFYRDNHPKATKDSTISSMVDYINEYCNFGCAYFVLQKCKDQPPAKAKSGS
;
A
#
# COMPACT_ATOMS: atom_id res chain seq x y z
N MET A 1 50.83 8.70 48.07
CA MET A 1 50.85 9.60 46.90
C MET A 1 49.61 9.25 46.12
N MET A 2 48.53 9.99 46.36
CA MET A 2 47.33 9.99 45.52
C MET A 2 47.11 11.46 45.14
N ASP A 3 46.75 11.61 43.88
CA ASP A 3 46.89 12.78 43.03
C ASP A 3 46.01 13.98 43.45
N ASP A 4 46.59 15.14 43.17
CA ASP A 4 46.12 16.51 43.38
C ASP A 4 45.16 17.02 42.26
N ILE A 5 44.50 18.15 42.56
CA ILE A 5 43.82 19.15 41.69
C ILE A 5 42.34 18.86 41.38
N GLU A 6 41.34 19.45 42.08
CA GLU A 6 40.88 20.87 42.19
C GLU A 6 40.37 21.44 40.83
N VAL A 7 39.13 21.95 40.68
CA VAL A 7 38.64 23.34 40.89
C VAL A 7 37.15 23.33 40.39
N LYS A 8 36.14 23.67 41.22
CA LYS A 8 35.26 24.89 41.21
C LYS A 8 34.75 25.37 39.84
N GLU A 9 33.62 26.02 39.61
CA GLU A 9 32.36 26.50 40.25
C GLU A 9 31.45 26.88 39.06
N GLY A 10 30.16 27.19 39.29
CA GLY A 10 29.50 28.21 38.47
C GLY A 10 28.09 27.90 38.01
N SER A 11 27.13 28.50 38.72
CA SER A 11 25.82 28.86 38.21
C SER A 11 25.93 29.74 36.95
N THR A 12 25.02 29.58 36.00
CA THR A 12 24.37 30.72 35.33
C THR A 12 22.98 30.32 34.84
N GLU A 13 22.01 31.12 35.25
CA GLU A 13 20.65 31.26 34.73
C GLU A 13 20.69 31.67 33.24
N GLU A 14 19.69 31.30 32.43
CA GLU A 14 19.10 32.18 31.41
C GLU A 14 17.64 31.78 31.13
N VAL A 15 16.85 32.81 30.87
CA VAL A 15 15.38 32.86 30.89
C VAL A 15 14.85 32.82 29.45
N GLN A 16 13.60 32.38 29.29
CA GLN A 16 12.63 32.90 28.32
C GLN A 16 12.86 32.63 26.82
N GLU A 17 11.97 31.86 26.21
CA GLU A 17 11.37 32.32 24.95
C GLU A 17 9.91 31.90 24.82
N SER A 18 9.18 32.81 24.20
CA SER A 18 7.75 33.01 24.15
C SER A 18 7.05 32.14 23.09
N LEU A 19 5.72 32.17 23.14
CA LEU A 19 4.77 31.61 22.19
C LEU A 19 5.19 31.81 20.72
N GLN A 20 5.11 30.73 19.93
CA GLN A 20 4.66 30.82 18.55
C GLN A 20 3.36 30.04 18.35
N ASP A 21 2.39 30.80 17.86
CA ASP A 21 1.08 30.42 17.37
C ASP A 21 1.19 29.51 16.14
N LYS A 22 0.30 28.51 16.14
CA LYS A 22 -0.33 27.79 15.02
C LYS A 22 0.40 26.73 14.19
N PRO A 23 -0.38 25.71 13.76
CA PRO A 23 0.05 24.62 12.92
C PRO A 23 0.02 25.03 11.45
N GLU A 24 1.17 24.97 10.82
CA GLU A 24 1.38 24.91 9.38
C GLU A 24 2.45 23.81 9.23
N ASP A 25 2.37 22.84 8.35
CA ASP A 25 1.86 22.89 6.99
C ASP A 25 1.65 21.46 6.51
N GLN A 26 0.72 21.30 5.58
CA GLN A 26 0.49 20.08 4.84
C GLN A 26 1.70 19.77 3.96
N SER A 27 2.71 19.09 4.52
CA SER A 27 3.64 18.33 3.69
C SER A 27 3.08 16.91 3.58
N GLN A 28 2.08 16.77 2.71
CA GLN A 28 2.03 15.57 1.89
C GLN A 28 3.31 15.57 1.07
N ASP A 29 4.38 15.07 1.68
CA ASP A 29 5.55 14.62 0.96
C ASP A 29 5.07 13.42 0.15
N LYS A 30 4.56 13.69 -1.05
CA LYS A 30 4.33 12.68 -2.08
C LYS A 30 5.34 12.91 -3.20
N PRO A 31 6.64 12.68 -2.97
CA PRO A 31 7.56 12.56 -4.07
C PRO A 31 7.38 11.18 -4.72
N GLU A 32 7.70 11.17 -6.02
CA GLU A 32 7.91 10.02 -6.89
C GLU A 32 6.68 9.46 -7.62
N ASP A 33 6.28 10.22 -8.64
CA ASP A 33 6.03 9.68 -9.99
C ASP A 33 7.23 8.82 -10.43
N LYS A 34 7.34 7.60 -9.88
CA LYS A 34 8.13 6.56 -10.53
C LYS A 34 7.34 6.09 -11.74
N PRO A 35 7.96 5.87 -12.91
CA PRO A 35 7.38 5.04 -13.94
C PRO A 35 7.29 3.62 -13.37
N GLN A 36 6.24 3.35 -12.60
CA GLN A 36 6.00 2.05 -12.00
C GLN A 36 5.64 1.15 -13.16
N GLU A 37 6.58 0.29 -13.52
CA GLU A 37 6.40 -0.72 -14.55
C GLU A 37 5.10 -1.45 -14.28
N LYS A 38 4.13 -1.24 -15.15
CA LYS A 38 2.76 -1.73 -14.99
C LYS A 38 2.78 -3.24 -15.22
N ILE A 39 2.85 -4.00 -14.13
CA ILE A 39 2.89 -5.46 -14.19
C ILE A 39 1.48 -5.98 -14.47
N ILE A 40 1.30 -6.55 -15.67
CA ILE A 40 0.06 -7.20 -16.09
C ILE A 40 0.23 -8.70 -15.96
N VAL A 41 -0.77 -9.33 -15.36
CA VAL A 41 -0.80 -10.73 -15.01
C VAL A 41 -2.04 -11.35 -15.63
N GLN A 42 -1.85 -12.41 -16.40
CA GLN A 42 -2.95 -13.15 -16.98
C GLN A 42 -3.27 -14.37 -16.12
N VAL A 43 -4.50 -14.46 -15.63
CA VAL A 43 -5.01 -15.62 -14.88
C VAL A 43 -6.49 -15.84 -15.22
N GLY A 44 -6.93 -17.09 -15.33
CA GLY A 44 -8.33 -17.41 -15.65
C GLY A 44 -8.84 -16.81 -16.98
N GLY A 45 -7.94 -16.51 -17.92
CA GLY A 45 -8.31 -15.82 -19.16
C GLY A 45 -8.66 -14.33 -18.99
N LYS A 46 -8.38 -13.74 -17.82
CA LYS A 46 -8.51 -12.31 -17.54
C LYS A 46 -7.14 -11.69 -17.31
N ASN A 47 -7.04 -10.40 -17.62
CA ASN A 47 -5.85 -9.60 -17.34
C ASN A 47 -6.08 -8.80 -16.06
N TYR A 48 -5.12 -8.91 -15.14
CA TYR A 48 -5.08 -8.18 -13.90
C TYR A 48 -3.81 -7.35 -13.85
N GLU A 49 -3.95 -6.14 -13.34
CA GLU A 49 -2.86 -5.20 -13.17
C GLU A 49 -2.55 -5.04 -11.70
N ILE A 50 -1.27 -5.10 -11.34
CA ILE A 50 -0.83 -4.80 -9.98
C ILE A 50 -0.87 -3.29 -9.81
N VAL A 51 -1.86 -2.81 -9.07
CA VAL A 51 -2.00 -1.38 -8.74
C VAL A 51 -1.26 -1.03 -7.47
N GLN A 52 -1.08 -2.00 -6.58
CA GLN A 52 -0.34 -1.80 -5.34
C GLN A 52 0.36 -3.08 -4.92
N ASN A 53 1.63 -2.97 -4.54
CA ASN A 53 2.42 -4.05 -4.00
C ASN A 53 3.14 -3.54 -2.74
N HIS A 54 2.82 -4.13 -1.60
CA HIS A 54 3.43 -3.80 -0.32
C HIS A 54 4.31 -4.95 0.15
N LYS A 55 5.55 -4.62 0.57
CA LYS A 55 6.55 -5.60 1.06
C LYS A 55 6.80 -6.76 0.12
N GLU A 56 6.77 -6.50 -1.19
CA GLU A 56 6.96 -7.54 -2.22
C GLU A 56 5.99 -8.72 -2.05
N GLY A 57 4.77 -8.46 -1.55
CA GLY A 57 3.76 -9.50 -1.34
C GLY A 57 3.27 -10.14 -2.63
N TRP A 58 3.51 -9.51 -3.79
CA TRP A 58 3.16 -10.10 -5.07
C TRP A 58 3.97 -11.36 -5.37
N ASN A 59 3.27 -12.49 -5.53
CA ASN A 59 3.84 -13.72 -6.03
C ASN A 59 2.88 -14.36 -7.05
N ALA A 60 3.25 -14.31 -8.32
CA ALA A 60 2.40 -14.79 -9.41
C ALA A 60 2.16 -16.31 -9.36
N GLU A 61 3.11 -17.09 -8.85
CA GLU A 61 2.97 -18.55 -8.76
C GLU A 61 1.92 -18.93 -7.71
N VAL A 62 2.06 -18.38 -6.51
CA VAL A 62 1.13 -18.65 -5.40
C VAL A 62 -0.24 -18.03 -5.69
N PHE A 63 -0.28 -16.85 -6.30
CA PHE A 63 -1.53 -16.23 -6.72
C PHE A 63 -2.29 -17.13 -7.69
N ARG A 64 -1.64 -17.66 -8.74
CA ARG A 64 -2.30 -18.56 -9.70
C ARG A 64 -2.80 -19.86 -9.07
N ASP A 65 -2.05 -20.42 -8.13
CA ASP A 65 -2.44 -21.64 -7.41
C ASP A 65 -3.69 -21.43 -6.54
N ARG A 66 -3.76 -20.28 -5.84
CA ARG A 66 -4.88 -19.93 -4.97
C ARG A 66 -6.05 -19.28 -5.69
N TYR A 67 -5.85 -18.85 -6.93
CA TYR A 67 -6.86 -18.16 -7.72
C TYR A 67 -8.10 -19.03 -7.94
N SER A 68 -9.27 -18.40 -7.87
CA SER A 68 -10.54 -19.05 -8.14
C SER A 68 -11.32 -18.24 -9.16
N GLU A 69 -12.00 -18.93 -10.09
CA GLU A 69 -12.94 -18.34 -11.05
C GLU A 69 -14.03 -17.49 -10.39
N VAL A 70 -14.37 -17.75 -9.13
CA VAL A 70 -15.29 -16.90 -8.35
C VAL A 70 -14.75 -15.47 -8.24
N LEU A 71 -13.42 -15.27 -8.22
CA LEU A 71 -12.81 -13.95 -8.14
C LEU A 71 -12.97 -13.14 -9.44
N GLU A 72 -13.26 -13.79 -10.58
CA GLU A 72 -13.44 -13.11 -11.87
C GLU A 72 -14.63 -12.15 -11.89
N ARG A 73 -15.62 -12.34 -11.01
CA ARG A 73 -16.78 -11.43 -10.93
C ARG A 73 -16.41 -10.08 -10.33
N TYR A 74 -15.32 -10.00 -9.58
CA TYR A 74 -14.88 -8.80 -8.88
C TYR A 74 -13.97 -7.94 -9.77
N ASP A 75 -13.93 -6.65 -9.46
CA ASP A 75 -13.12 -5.67 -10.18
C ASP A 75 -11.73 -5.51 -9.57
N TYR A 76 -11.62 -5.74 -8.27
CA TYR A 76 -10.38 -5.70 -7.52
C TYR A 76 -10.20 -7.02 -6.78
N ILE A 77 -8.96 -7.47 -6.69
CA ILE A 77 -8.58 -8.63 -5.89
C ILE A 77 -7.44 -8.20 -4.98
N ILE A 78 -7.62 -8.40 -3.69
CA ILE A 78 -6.54 -8.29 -2.71
C ILE A 78 -5.97 -9.67 -2.46
N GLY A 79 -4.65 -9.74 -2.45
CA GLY A 79 -3.91 -10.84 -1.85
C GLY A 79 -3.17 -10.34 -0.63
N ASP A 80 -3.55 -10.84 0.55
CA ASP A 80 -2.84 -10.56 1.79
C ASP A 80 -2.25 -11.84 2.37
N TRP A 81 -1.09 -11.70 3.01
CA TRP A 81 -0.38 -12.82 3.63
C TRP A 81 -0.73 -12.90 5.12
N GLY A 82 -1.54 -13.89 5.48
CA GLY A 82 -1.87 -14.22 6.87
C GLY A 82 -1.33 -15.58 7.25
N TYR A 83 -0.57 -15.68 8.35
CA TYR A 83 0.04 -16.95 8.81
C TYR A 83 0.78 -17.72 7.69
N SER A 84 1.50 -16.99 6.83
CA SER A 84 2.20 -17.52 5.65
C SER A 84 1.29 -18.17 4.58
N GLN A 85 -0.02 -17.95 4.66
CA GLN A 85 -0.98 -18.36 3.64
C GLN A 85 -1.49 -17.13 2.88
N LEU A 86 -1.49 -17.24 1.56
CA LEU A 86 -2.07 -16.22 0.70
C LEU A 86 -3.61 -16.33 0.74
N ARG A 87 -4.24 -15.24 1.18
CA ARG A 87 -5.69 -15.07 1.20
C ARG A 87 -6.07 -14.15 0.05
N LEU A 88 -7.01 -14.61 -0.78
CA LEU A 88 -7.52 -13.81 -1.89
C LEU A 88 -8.94 -13.36 -1.59
N LYS A 89 -9.17 -12.05 -1.65
CA LYS A 89 -10.48 -11.44 -1.42
C LYS A 89 -10.84 -10.51 -2.58
N GLY A 90 -12.00 -10.74 -3.17
CA GLY A 90 -12.52 -9.93 -4.26
C GLY A 90 -13.37 -8.75 -3.75
N PHE A 91 -13.17 -7.59 -4.35
CA PHE A 91 -13.93 -6.36 -4.08
C PHE A 91 -14.42 -5.74 -5.38
N TYR A 92 -15.56 -5.06 -5.31
CA TYR A 92 -16.13 -4.28 -6.38
C TYR A 92 -15.67 -2.83 -6.26
N ARG A 93 -15.65 -2.13 -7.41
CA ARG A 93 -15.60 -0.67 -7.39
C ARG A 93 -16.84 -0.10 -6.69
N ASP A 94 -16.70 1.07 -6.09
CA ASP A 94 -17.78 1.74 -5.36
C ASP A 94 -19.03 1.96 -6.24
N ASN A 95 -18.83 2.26 -7.53
CA ASN A 95 -19.89 2.47 -8.52
C ASN A 95 -20.37 1.18 -9.24
N HIS A 96 -20.36 0.01 -8.59
CA HIS A 96 -20.82 -1.25 -9.20
C HIS A 96 -22.24 -1.62 -8.73
N PRO A 97 -23.18 -2.00 -9.61
CA PRO A 97 -24.56 -2.28 -9.23
C PRO A 97 -24.74 -3.50 -8.32
N LYS A 98 -23.72 -4.39 -8.26
CA LYS A 98 -23.68 -5.55 -7.36
C LYS A 98 -22.78 -5.33 -6.12
N ALA A 99 -22.23 -4.13 -5.94
CA ALA A 99 -21.39 -3.82 -4.78
C ALA A 99 -22.29 -3.72 -3.53
N THR A 100 -21.97 -4.50 -2.50
CA THR A 100 -22.49 -4.26 -1.15
C THR A 100 -21.46 -3.46 -0.37
N LYS A 101 -21.87 -2.77 0.72
CA LYS A 101 -20.94 -1.99 1.56
C LYS A 101 -19.68 -2.77 1.91
N ASP A 102 -19.84 -4.03 2.35
CA ASP A 102 -18.73 -4.92 2.73
C ASP A 102 -17.83 -5.38 1.58
N SER A 103 -18.33 -5.33 0.34
CA SER A 103 -17.60 -5.79 -0.84
C SER A 103 -17.17 -4.64 -1.75
N THR A 104 -17.14 -3.40 -1.27
CA THR A 104 -16.59 -2.26 -2.02
C THR A 104 -15.11 -2.04 -1.75
N ILE A 105 -14.47 -1.27 -2.63
CA ILE A 105 -13.11 -0.75 -2.45
C ILE A 105 -12.94 0.04 -1.12
N SER A 106 -14.01 0.63 -0.60
CA SER A 106 -13.96 1.36 0.67
C SER A 106 -13.73 0.40 1.84
N SER A 107 -14.53 -0.68 1.93
CA SER A 107 -14.34 -1.73 2.95
C SER A 107 -13.08 -2.56 2.74
N MET A 108 -12.53 -2.57 1.53
CA MET A 108 -11.24 -3.19 1.26
C MET A 108 -10.11 -2.57 2.09
N VAL A 109 -10.12 -1.24 2.26
CA VAL A 109 -9.09 -0.53 3.04
C VAL A 109 -9.20 -0.90 4.52
N ASP A 110 -10.41 -0.91 5.07
CA ASP A 110 -10.68 -1.42 6.42
C ASP A 110 -10.24 -2.88 6.58
N TYR A 111 -10.51 -3.74 5.59
CA TYR A 111 -10.07 -5.14 5.61
C TYR A 111 -8.55 -5.26 5.72
N ILE A 112 -7.79 -4.48 4.94
CA ILE A 112 -6.32 -4.48 5.10
C ILE A 112 -5.98 -3.99 6.50
N ASN A 113 -6.50 -2.85 6.96
CA ASN A 113 -6.15 -2.32 8.27
C ASN A 113 -6.47 -3.26 9.45
N GLU A 114 -7.56 -4.01 9.37
CA GLU A 114 -7.98 -4.94 10.42
C GLU A 114 -7.20 -6.27 10.39
N TYR A 115 -6.95 -6.82 9.19
CA TYR A 115 -6.36 -8.16 9.04
C TYR A 115 -4.85 -8.15 8.72
N CYS A 116 -4.32 -7.03 8.23
CA CYS A 116 -2.94 -6.82 7.81
C CYS A 116 -2.22 -5.91 8.84
N ASN A 117 -1.86 -6.50 9.98
CA ASN A 117 -1.11 -5.82 11.04
C ASN A 117 0.34 -5.47 10.61
N PHE A 118 1.04 -4.70 11.45
CA PHE A 118 2.45 -4.32 11.28
C PHE A 118 3.33 -5.52 10.90
N GLY A 119 3.67 -5.65 9.62
CA GLY A 119 4.42 -6.84 9.18
C GLY A 119 3.96 -7.43 7.88
N CYS A 120 2.65 -7.43 7.64
CA CYS A 120 2.02 -8.20 6.59
C CYS A 120 2.34 -7.67 5.19
N ALA A 121 2.70 -8.58 4.29
CA ALA A 121 2.81 -8.29 2.88
C ALA A 121 1.42 -8.41 2.25
N TYR A 122 1.11 -7.52 1.31
CA TYR A 122 -0.14 -7.57 0.57
C TYR A 122 0.03 -6.96 -0.80
N PHE A 123 -0.87 -7.30 -1.70
CA PHE A 123 -0.94 -6.72 -3.03
C PHE A 123 -2.40 -6.51 -3.43
N VAL A 124 -2.61 -5.54 -4.29
CA VAL A 124 -3.90 -5.21 -4.87
C VAL A 124 -3.79 -5.33 -6.38
N LEU A 125 -4.66 -6.16 -6.93
CA LEU A 125 -4.86 -6.33 -8.36
C LEU A 125 -6.13 -5.63 -8.77
N GLN A 126 -6.05 -4.89 -9.87
CA GLN A 126 -7.20 -4.36 -10.58
C GLN A 126 -7.44 -5.16 -11.85
N LYS A 127 -8.68 -5.59 -12.07
CA LYS A 127 -9.08 -6.24 -13.32
C LYS A 127 -9.07 -5.22 -14.45
N CYS A 128 -8.32 -5.48 -15.51
CA CYS A 128 -8.39 -4.71 -16.74
C CYS A 128 -9.76 -4.96 -17.40
N LYS A 129 -10.62 -3.95 -17.39
CA LYS A 129 -11.92 -3.99 -18.10
C LYS A 129 -11.76 -3.76 -19.60
N ASP A 130 -10.74 -3.00 -19.94
CA ASP A 130 -10.29 -2.73 -21.31
C ASP A 130 -8.90 -3.31 -21.44
N GLN A 131 -8.62 -4.01 -22.55
CA GLN A 131 -7.23 -4.30 -22.91
C GLN A 131 -6.46 -2.97 -22.79
N PRO A 132 -5.33 -2.90 -22.08
CA PRO A 132 -4.49 -1.71 -22.20
C PRO A 132 -4.20 -1.55 -23.69
N PRO A 133 -4.41 -0.36 -24.29
CA PRO A 133 -4.15 -0.17 -25.71
C PRO A 133 -2.70 -0.58 -25.94
N ALA A 134 -2.53 -1.70 -26.66
CA ALA A 134 -1.23 -2.22 -26.99
C ALA A 134 -0.49 -1.12 -27.78
N LYS A 135 0.54 -0.55 -27.16
CA LYS A 135 1.59 0.26 -27.78
C LYS A 135 1.06 1.46 -28.58
N ALA A 136 1.14 2.66 -27.99
CA ALA A 136 1.43 3.83 -28.80
C ALA A 136 2.81 3.59 -29.45
N LYS A 137 2.80 3.07 -30.68
CA LYS A 137 3.97 3.16 -31.55
C LYS A 137 4.18 4.65 -31.83
N SER A 138 5.24 5.22 -31.27
CA SER A 138 5.81 6.45 -31.77
C SER A 138 6.09 6.26 -33.27
N GLY A 139 5.40 7.06 -34.08
CA GLY A 139 5.51 7.06 -35.52
C GLY A 139 5.85 8.46 -36.00
N SER A 140 6.92 8.51 -36.80
CA SER A 140 7.47 9.60 -37.62
C SER A 140 8.27 10.68 -36.91
#